data_AF-A0A970T7G6-F1
#
_entry.id   AF-A0A970T7G6-F1
#
_cell.length_a   1.000
_cell.length_b   1.000
_cell.length_c   1.000
_cell.angle_alpha   90.00
_cell.angle_beta   90.00
_cell.angle_gamma   90.00
#
_symmetry.space_group_name_H-M   'P 1'
#
loop_
_entity.id
_entity.type
_entity.pdbx_description
1 polymer ?
#
loop_
_entity_poly.entity_id
_entity_poly.type
_entity_poly.pdbx_seq_one_letter_code
_entity_poly.pdbx_strand_id
1 'polypeptide(L)' 'LQFTVNPDGSVSNIKVLRGVDPSLDKEAVRVVSLSPKWEPGRQRDRAVKVTYTFPVIFQLR' A
#
# COMPACT_ATOMS: atom_id res chain seq x y z
N LEU A 1 6.95 -0.12 2.35
CA LEU A 1 5.58 -0.06 2.89
C LEU A 1 4.90 -1.41 2.66
N GLN A 2 4.10 -1.91 3.59
CA GLN A 2 3.26 -3.09 3.39
C GLN A 2 1.80 -2.69 3.57
N PHE A 3 0.92 -3.19 2.72
CA PHE A 3 -0.51 -2.96 2.83
C PHE A 3 -1.27 -4.12 2.20
N THR A 4 -2.56 -4.19 2.49
CA THR A 4 -3.46 -5.21 1.96
C THR A 4 -4.42 -4.59 0.97
N VAL A 5 -4.44 -5.12 -0.25
CA VAL A 5 -5.47 -4.83 -1.25
C VAL A 5 -6.61 -5.81 -1.06
N ASN A 6 -7.80 -5.28 -0.78
CA ASN A 6 -9.01 -6.05 -0.60
C ASN A 6 -9.64 -6.42 -1.95
N PRO A 7 -10.56 -7.42 -2.00
CA PRO A 7 -11.24 -7.81 -3.23
C PRO A 7 -12.06 -6.71 -3.91
N ASP A 8 -12.42 -5.64 -3.18
CA ASP A 8 -13.12 -4.46 -3.69
C ASP A 8 -12.18 -3.35 -4.21
N GLY A 9 -10.87 -3.61 -4.19
CA GLY A 9 -9.81 -2.68 -4.57
C GLY A 9 -9.44 -1.65 -3.50
N SER A 10 -10.07 -1.67 -2.32
CA SER A 10 -9.67 -0.81 -1.22
C SER A 10 -8.34 -1.25 -0.62
N VAL A 11 -7.57 -0.28 -0.11
CA VAL A 11 -6.32 -0.54 0.59
C VAL A 11 -6.56 -0.47 2.10
N SER A 12 -6.02 -1.43 2.84
CA SER A 12 -6.13 -1.51 4.30
C SER A 12 -4.83 -2.03 4.93
N ASN A 13 -4.74 -2.03 6.26
CA ASN A 13 -3.61 -2.57 7.02
C ASN A 13 -2.23 -2.03 6.58
N ILE A 14 -2.16 -0.71 6.35
CA ILE A 14 -0.92 -0.05 5.94
C ILE A 14 0.07 -0.08 7.10
N LYS A 15 1.26 -0.61 6.85
CA LYS A 15 2.37 -0.76 7.79
C LYS A 15 3.67 -0.25 7.16
N VAL A 16 4.40 0.56 7.91
CA VAL A 16 5.75 0.97 7.55
C VAL A 16 6.71 -0.12 8.02
N LEU A 17 7.29 -0.87 7.09
CA LEU A 17 8.24 -1.95 7.41
C LEU A 17 9.65 -1.44 7.69
N ARG A 18 10.07 -0.41 6.96
CA ARG A 18 11.39 0.21 7.08
C ARG A 18 11.22 1.70 6.87
N GLY A 19 11.21 2.44 7.96
CA GLY A 19 11.15 3.90 7.96
C GLY A 19 12.53 4.51 7.83
N VAL A 20 12.59 5.72 7.30
CA VAL A 20 13.83 6.53 7.23
C VAL A 20 13.69 7.75 8.13
N ASP A 21 12.56 8.45 8.02
CA ASP A 21 12.22 9.61 8.84
C ASP A 21 10.71 9.61 9.12
N PRO A 22 10.26 9.95 10.35
CA PRO A 22 8.84 9.94 10.70
C PRO A 22 7.94 10.83 9.82
N SER A 23 8.47 11.93 9.27
CA SER A 23 7.72 12.81 8.36
C SER A 23 7.50 12.15 7.00
N LEU A 24 8.52 11.48 6.46
CA LEU A 24 8.45 10.72 5.21
C LEU A 24 7.54 9.50 5.35
N ASP A 25 7.61 8.83 6.50
CA ASP A 25 6.76 7.67 6.80
C ASP A 25 5.27 8.06 6.85
N LYS A 26 4.95 9.18 7.50
CA LYS A 26 3.59 9.74 7.51
C LYS A 26 3.11 10.06 6.11
N GLU A 27 3.97 10.64 5.28
CA GLU A 27 3.62 10.99 3.90
C GLU A 27 3.40 9.74 3.04
N ALA A 28 4.25 8.71 3.17
CA ALA A 28 4.05 7.43 2.48
C ALA A 28 2.70 6.79 2.84
N VAL A 29 2.34 6.80 4.12
CA VAL A 29 1.04 6.27 4.58
C VAL A 29 -0.12 7.11 4.02
N ARG A 30 0.00 8.44 4.03
CA ARG A 30 -1.02 9.36 3.52
C ARG A 30 -1.27 9.14 2.03
N VAL A 31 -0.21 9.08 1.23
CA VAL A 31 -0.31 8.88 -0.23
C VAL A 31 -0.99 7.55 -0.57
N VAL A 32 -0.62 6.46 0.12
CA VAL A 32 -1.26 5.16 -0.11
C VAL A 32 -2.70 5.13 0.37
N SER A 33 -3.02 5.81 1.47
CA SER A 33 -4.41 5.93 1.96
C SER A 33 -5.30 6.73 1.01
N LEU A 34 -4.74 7.71 0.30
CA LEU A 34 -5.44 8.54 -0.67
C LEU A 34 -5.40 7.98 -2.10
N SER A 35 -4.74 6.84 -2.30
CA SER A 35 -4.65 6.23 -3.61
C SER A 35 -6.04 5.79 -4.10
N PRO A 36 -6.29 5.81 -5.43
CA PRO A 36 -7.53 5.29 -5.98
C PRO A 36 -7.66 3.79 -5.69
N LYS A 37 -8.84 3.22 -5.94
CA LYS A 37 -9.03 1.77 -5.81
C LYS A 37 -8.04 1.02 -6.70
N TRP A 38 -7.35 0.05 -6.11
CA TRP A 38 -6.38 -0.80 -6.79
C TRP A 38 -7.10 -1.95 -7.45
N GLU A 39 -6.48 -2.53 -8.48
CA GLU A 39 -6.96 -3.79 -9.03
C GLU A 39 -6.66 -4.92 -8.02
N PRO A 40 -7.68 -5.66 -7.56
CA PRO A 40 -7.47 -6.76 -6.62
C PRO A 40 -6.75 -7.92 -7.30
N GLY A 41 -6.01 -8.70 -6.52
CA GLY A 41 -5.48 -9.97 -7.02
C GLY A 41 -6.61 -10.90 -7.43
N ARG A 42 -6.39 -11.70 -8.48
CA ARG A 42 -7.36 -12.70 -8.95
C ARG A 42 -6.77 -14.10 -8.84
N GLN A 43 -7.54 -15.02 -8.28
CA GLN A 43 -7.19 -16.43 -8.24
C GLN A 43 -8.41 -17.23 -8.72
N ARG A 44 -8.24 -18.00 -9.81
CA ARG A 44 -9.34 -18.76 -10.45
C ARG A 44 -10.56 -17.86 -10.71
N ASP A 45 -10.30 -16.71 -11.34
CA ASP A 45 -11.27 -15.65 -11.68
C ASP A 45 -11.97 -14.95 -10.52
N ARG A 46 -11.70 -15.33 -9.26
CA ARG A 46 -12.24 -14.67 -8.07
C ARG A 46 -11.29 -13.61 -7.54
N ALA A 47 -11.82 -12.44 -7.20
CA ALA A 47 -11.05 -11.42 -6.50
C ALA A 47 -10.68 -11.90 -5.10
N VAL A 48 -9.40 -11.84 -4.76
CA VAL A 48 -8.85 -12.30 -3.49
C VAL A 48 -8.08 -11.17 -2.80
N LYS A 49 -8.08 -11.23 -1.47
CA LYS A 49 -7.32 -10.30 -0.64
C LYS A 49 -5.83 -10.61 -0.76
N VAL A 50 -5.01 -9.61 -1.08
CA VAL A 50 -3.56 -9.77 -1.25
C VAL A 50 -2.81 -8.78 -0.38
N THR A 51 -1.81 -9.28 0.35
CA THR A 51 -0.85 -8.41 1.03
C THR A 51 0.32 -8.12 0.11
N TYR A 52 0.58 -6.84 -0.12
CA TYR A 52 1.62 -6.36 -1.01
C TYR A 52 2.65 -5.55 -0.25
N THR A 53 3.92 -5.74 -0.58
CA THR A 53 5.03 -4.96 -0.05
C THR A 53 5.56 -4.08 -1.16
N PHE A 54 5.29 -2.77 -1.05
CA PHE A 54 5.69 -1.77 -2.03
C PHE A 54 6.86 -0.94 -1.50
N PRO A 55 8.02 -0.90 -2.21
CA PRO A 55 9.12 -0.03 -1.85
C PRO A 55 8.78 1.42 -2.22
N VAL A 56 8.80 2.32 -1.24
CA VAL A 56 8.64 3.77 -1.47
C VAL A 56 10.02 4.39 -1.37
N ILE A 57 10.51 4.97 -2.47
CA ILE A 57 11.83 5.60 -2.55
C ILE A 57 11.62 7.11 -2.60
N PHE A 58 12.16 7.81 -1.62
CA PHE A 58 12.15 9.27 -1.57
C PHE A 58 13.41 9.81 -2.23
N GLN A 59 13.24 10.70 -3.21
CA GLN A 59 14.33 11.50 -3.75
C GLN A 59 14.26 12.88 -3.10
N LEU A 60 15.22 13.15 -2.22
CA LEU A 60 15.37 14.46 -1.58
C LEU A 60 16.21 15.35 -2.49
N ARG A 61 15.85 16.63 -2.59
CA ARG A 61 16.64 17.66 -3.26
C ARG A 61 17.33 18.53 -2.23
#